data_AF-A0AAW9BFJ9-F1
#
_entry.id   AF-A0AAW9BFJ9-F1
#
_cell.length_a   1.000
_cell.length_b   1.000
_cell.length_c   1.000
_cell.angle_alpha   90.00
_cell.angle_beta   90.00
_cell.angle_gamma   90.00
#
_symmetry.space_group_name_H-M   'P 1'
#
loop_
_entity.id
_entity.type
_entity.pdbx_description
1 polymer ?
#
loop_
_entity_poly.entity_id
_entity_poly.type
_entity_poly.pdbx_seq_one_letter_code
_entity_poly.pdbx_strand_id
1 'polypeptide(L)'
;LSLQSANGSNSQAERTALQEEVTALNDELNRIAETTSFGGRKLLNGTFGKSSFQIGAASGEAVQIELKSMRTDGLDMGGFSYVAQGRADSDWQVKENANDLTMSFTNRSGETEKIQINAKAGDDIEELATYINGQTDKVTASVNEKGQLQIFMAGEETAGTISFSGDLASELGMSLKGYDAVNNLNIT
;
A
#
# COMPACT_ATOMS: atom_id res chain seq x y z
N LEU A 1 -4.82 -3.99 -16.24
CA LEU A 1 -5.10 -5.43 -16.08
C LEU A 1 -5.96 -5.69 -14.83
N SER A 2 -5.59 -5.19 -13.65
CA SER A 2 -6.39 -5.32 -12.40
C SER A 2 -7.81 -4.75 -12.51
N LEU A 3 -8.00 -3.63 -13.24
CA LEU A 3 -9.32 -3.03 -13.50
C LEU A 3 -10.21 -3.87 -14.46
N GLN A 4 -9.62 -4.73 -15.29
CA GLN A 4 -10.37 -5.65 -16.16
C GLN A 4 -10.80 -6.90 -15.39
N SER A 5 -9.98 -7.40 -14.45
CA SER A 5 -10.35 -8.57 -13.63
C SER A 5 -11.48 -8.27 -12.64
N ALA A 6 -11.49 -7.06 -12.05
CA ALA A 6 -12.52 -6.64 -11.10
C ALA A 6 -13.90 -6.39 -11.75
N ASN A 7 -13.97 -6.18 -13.07
CA ASN A 7 -15.19 -5.79 -13.78
C ASN A 7 -16.00 -7.00 -14.28
N GLY A 8 -16.21 -8.01 -13.41
CA GLY A 8 -17.29 -9.02 -13.46
C GLY A 8 -17.54 -9.87 -14.72
N SER A 9 -16.90 -9.60 -15.85
CA SER A 9 -17.15 -10.23 -17.16
C SER A 9 -16.12 -11.29 -17.52
N ASN A 10 -15.01 -11.38 -16.77
CA ASN A 10 -13.99 -12.39 -17.01
C ASN A 10 -14.38 -13.69 -16.31
N SER A 11 -14.48 -14.76 -17.09
CA SER A 11 -14.56 -16.14 -16.63
C SER A 11 -13.34 -16.51 -15.77
N GLN A 12 -13.47 -17.57 -14.96
CA GLN A 12 -12.36 -18.07 -14.15
C GLN A 12 -11.10 -18.38 -14.99
N ALA A 13 -11.29 -18.92 -16.19
CA ALA A 13 -10.19 -19.24 -17.11
C ALA A 13 -9.49 -17.97 -17.62
N GLU A 14 -10.24 -16.89 -17.91
CA GLU A 14 -9.66 -15.61 -18.29
C GLU A 14 -8.89 -14.96 -17.15
N ARG A 15 -9.40 -15.04 -15.91
CA ARG A 15 -8.66 -14.56 -14.73
C ARG A 15 -7.36 -15.35 -14.50
N THR A 16 -7.37 -16.66 -14.74
CA THR A 16 -6.15 -17.48 -14.68
C THR A 16 -5.14 -17.07 -15.75
N ALA A 17 -5.56 -16.88 -17.00
CA ALA A 17 -4.66 -16.45 -18.07
C ALA A 17 -4.07 -15.04 -17.81
N LEU A 18 -4.90 -14.12 -17.30
CA LEU A 18 -4.44 -12.79 -16.88
C LEU A 18 -3.46 -12.88 -15.71
N GLN A 19 -3.69 -13.79 -14.76
CA GLN A 19 -2.77 -14.01 -13.64
C GLN A 19 -1.41 -14.51 -14.14
N GLU A 20 -1.39 -15.42 -15.12
CA GLU A 20 -0.14 -15.88 -15.77
C GLU A 20 0.61 -14.73 -16.46
N GLU A 21 -0.11 -13.85 -17.17
CA GLU A 21 0.48 -12.67 -17.79
C GLU A 21 1.08 -11.72 -16.75
N VAL A 22 0.37 -11.44 -15.65
CA VAL A 22 0.88 -10.60 -14.55
C VAL A 22 2.13 -11.23 -13.95
N THR A 23 2.16 -12.53 -13.73
CA THR A 23 3.36 -13.23 -13.24
C THR A 23 4.53 -13.09 -14.21
N ALA A 24 4.32 -13.29 -15.51
CA ALA A 24 5.39 -13.14 -16.51
C ALA A 24 5.92 -11.70 -16.59
N LEU A 25 5.03 -10.70 -16.49
CA LEU A 25 5.42 -9.29 -16.44
C LEU A 25 6.24 -8.97 -15.18
N ASN A 26 5.86 -9.54 -14.04
CA ASN A 26 6.60 -9.39 -12.78
C ASN A 26 8.01 -9.97 -12.87
N ASP A 27 8.15 -11.15 -13.46
CA ASP A 27 9.45 -11.80 -13.68
C ASP A 27 10.33 -10.94 -14.60
N GLU A 28 9.76 -10.36 -15.65
CA GLU A 28 10.49 -9.49 -16.56
C GLU A 28 10.93 -8.18 -15.89
N LEU A 29 10.08 -7.58 -15.05
CA LEU A 29 10.47 -6.42 -14.25
C LEU A 29 11.62 -6.73 -13.30
N ASN A 30 11.57 -7.87 -12.60
CA ASN A 30 12.66 -8.32 -11.73
C ASN A 30 13.93 -8.60 -12.53
N ARG A 31 13.82 -9.20 -13.73
CA ARG A 31 14.96 -9.41 -14.63
C ARG A 31 15.60 -8.09 -15.04
N ILE A 32 14.81 -7.08 -15.43
CA ILE A 32 15.31 -5.75 -15.76
C ILE A 32 16.00 -5.11 -14.55
N ALA A 33 15.39 -5.20 -13.37
CA ALA A 33 15.95 -4.67 -12.13
C ALA A 33 17.33 -5.28 -11.82
N GLU A 34 17.45 -6.61 -11.96
CA GLU A 34 18.67 -7.35 -11.62
C GLU A 34 19.73 -7.37 -12.73
N THR A 35 19.38 -7.11 -13.99
CA THR A 35 20.35 -7.14 -15.10
C THR A 35 20.90 -5.76 -15.46
N THR A 36 20.12 -4.69 -15.26
CA THR A 36 20.51 -3.33 -15.60
C THR A 36 21.69 -2.85 -14.74
N SER A 37 22.82 -2.59 -15.39
CA SER A 37 24.05 -2.19 -14.71
C SER A 37 24.86 -1.17 -15.51
N PHE A 38 25.63 -0.35 -14.80
CA PHE A 38 26.61 0.56 -15.39
C PHE A 38 27.89 0.57 -14.54
N GLY A 39 29.05 0.43 -15.18
CA GLY A 39 30.33 0.36 -14.49
C GLY A 39 30.42 -0.77 -13.46
N GLY A 40 29.78 -1.92 -13.74
CA GLY A 40 29.73 -3.07 -12.84
C GLY A 40 28.76 -2.94 -11.65
N ARG A 41 28.10 -1.79 -11.49
CA ARG A 41 27.12 -1.55 -10.41
C ARG A 41 25.70 -1.74 -10.94
N LYS A 42 24.87 -2.44 -10.18
CA LYS A 42 23.44 -2.57 -10.46
C LYS A 42 22.74 -1.24 -10.22
N LEU A 43 21.81 -0.89 -11.10
CA LEU A 43 21.17 0.42 -11.07
C LEU A 43 19.78 0.37 -10.43
N LEU A 44 19.02 -0.70 -10.68
CA LEU A 44 17.56 -0.72 -10.47
C LEU A 44 17.10 -1.78 -9.45
N ASN A 45 18.01 -2.50 -8.80
CA ASN A 45 17.65 -3.49 -7.77
C ASN A 45 17.68 -2.94 -6.34
N GLY A 46 17.78 -1.61 -6.18
CA GLY A 46 17.87 -0.92 -4.89
C GLY A 46 19.27 -0.82 -4.28
N THR A 47 20.28 -1.49 -4.84
CA THR A 47 21.66 -1.39 -4.31
C THR A 47 22.41 -0.13 -4.72
N PHE A 48 21.95 0.58 -5.75
CA PHE A 48 22.58 1.82 -6.23
C PHE A 48 22.46 2.97 -5.22
N GLY A 49 21.28 3.15 -4.61
CA GLY A 49 21.00 4.20 -3.65
C GLY A 49 21.24 5.62 -4.20
N LYS A 50 21.87 6.46 -3.37
CA LYS A 50 22.26 7.84 -3.71
C LYS A 50 23.74 7.89 -4.10
N SER A 51 24.03 8.37 -5.30
CA SER A 51 25.41 8.59 -5.78
C SER A 51 25.60 10.05 -6.20
N SER A 52 26.71 10.64 -5.78
CA SER A 52 27.11 11.99 -6.19
C SER A 52 28.13 11.90 -7.32
N PHE A 53 27.90 12.66 -8.38
CA PHE A 53 28.78 12.76 -9.54
C PHE A 53 29.32 14.17 -9.62
N GLN A 54 30.63 14.31 -9.39
CA GLN A 54 31.33 15.57 -9.58
C GLN A 54 31.32 15.93 -11.07
N ILE A 55 30.74 17.09 -11.40
CA ILE A 55 30.61 17.58 -12.78
C ILE A 55 31.47 18.82 -13.06
N GLY A 56 32.04 19.43 -12.02
CA GLY A 56 32.87 20.62 -12.13
C GLY A 56 34.25 20.48 -11.48
N ALA A 57 35.07 21.52 -11.61
CA ALA A 57 36.46 21.53 -11.14
C ALA A 57 36.58 21.89 -9.66
N ALA A 58 35.58 22.57 -9.08
CA ALA A 58 35.59 23.01 -7.69
C ALA A 58 34.87 22.02 -6.76
N SER A 59 35.35 21.89 -5.52
CA SER A 59 34.69 21.06 -4.50
C SER A 59 33.24 21.50 -4.30
N GLY A 60 32.30 20.56 -4.42
CA GLY A 60 30.86 20.81 -4.28
C GLY A 60 30.10 20.97 -5.60
N GLU A 61 30.79 21.07 -6.75
CA GLU A 61 30.16 21.04 -8.07
C GLU A 61 29.80 19.60 -8.48
N ALA A 62 28.73 19.08 -7.87
CA ALA A 62 28.27 17.71 -8.08
C ALA A 62 26.75 17.61 -8.32
N VAL A 63 26.35 16.61 -9.08
CA VAL A 63 24.96 16.19 -9.27
C VAL A 63 24.71 14.94 -8.45
N GLN A 64 23.70 15.00 -7.60
CA GLN A 64 23.23 13.82 -6.88
C GLN A 64 22.18 13.10 -7.72
N ILE A 65 22.38 11.80 -7.93
CA ILE A 65 21.44 10.91 -8.60
C ILE A 65 21.01 9.86 -7.59
N GLU A 66 19.71 9.69 -7.44
CA GLU A 66 19.09 8.62 -6.67
C GLU A 66 18.30 7.74 -7.65
N LEU A 67 18.57 6.43 -7.63
CA LEU A 67 17.79 5.46 -8.39
C LEU A 67 17.06 4.56 -7.41
N LYS A 68 15.73 4.54 -7.51
CA LYS A 68 14.86 3.67 -6.71
C LYS A 68 14.94 2.22 -7.22
N SER A 69 14.55 1.28 -6.36
CA SER A 69 14.38 -0.11 -6.76
C SER A 69 13.17 -0.26 -7.68
N MET A 70 13.28 -1.11 -8.69
CA MET A 70 12.19 -1.54 -9.56
C MET A 70 11.80 -3.00 -9.31
N ARG A 71 12.32 -3.62 -8.23
CA ARG A 71 11.95 -4.99 -7.88
C ARG A 71 10.49 -5.04 -7.43
N THR A 72 9.75 -6.02 -7.93
CA THR A 72 8.31 -6.17 -7.66
C THR A 72 8.00 -6.74 -6.28
N ASP A 73 9.01 -7.25 -5.57
CA ASP A 73 8.92 -7.75 -4.20
C ASP A 73 9.28 -6.68 -3.15
N GLY A 74 9.83 -5.54 -3.59
CA GLY A 74 10.22 -4.44 -2.73
C GLY A 74 9.04 -3.63 -2.21
N LEU A 75 9.21 -3.02 -1.03
CA LEU A 75 8.19 -2.21 -0.37
C LEU A 75 7.73 -1.01 -1.22
N ASP A 76 8.59 -0.48 -2.10
CA ASP A 76 8.24 0.58 -3.05
C ASP A 76 7.19 0.13 -4.09
N MET A 77 7.08 -1.18 -4.33
CA MET A 77 6.13 -1.82 -5.24
C MET A 77 5.10 -2.66 -4.45
N GLY A 78 4.84 -2.31 -3.19
CA GLY A 78 3.89 -3.02 -2.35
C GLY A 78 3.28 -2.12 -1.28
N GLY A 79 2.79 -2.75 -0.22
CA GLY A 79 2.14 -2.08 0.88
C GLY A 79 1.58 -3.04 1.91
N PHE A 80 0.98 -2.49 2.94
CA PHE A 80 0.40 -3.25 4.04
C PHE A 80 -1.12 -3.20 3.96
N SER A 81 -1.76 -4.37 4.01
CA SER A 81 -3.21 -4.52 4.06
C SER A 81 -3.68 -4.90 5.45
N TYR A 82 -4.73 -4.25 5.90
CA TYR A 82 -5.39 -4.47 7.18
C TYR A 82 -6.86 -4.78 6.96
N VAL A 83 -7.42 -5.62 7.82
CA VAL A 83 -8.85 -5.95 7.79
C VAL A 83 -9.43 -5.92 9.20
N ALA A 84 -10.63 -5.36 9.31
CA ALA A 84 -11.43 -5.39 10.52
C ALA A 84 -11.82 -6.85 10.85
N GLN A 85 -11.64 -7.26 12.10
CA GLN A 85 -12.18 -8.53 12.57
C GLN A 85 -13.70 -8.45 12.81
N GLY A 86 -14.17 -7.28 13.26
CA GLY A 86 -15.59 -6.95 13.31
C GLY A 86 -16.18 -6.96 11.90
N ARG A 87 -17.31 -7.64 11.75
CA ARG A 87 -18.17 -7.52 10.57
C ARG A 87 -19.23 -6.50 10.90
N ALA A 88 -19.32 -5.44 10.11
CA ALA A 88 -20.49 -4.58 10.13
C ALA A 88 -21.65 -5.39 9.53
N ASP A 89 -22.69 -5.63 10.32
CA ASP A 89 -23.96 -6.10 9.79
C ASP A 89 -24.72 -4.93 9.13
N SER A 90 -25.91 -5.19 8.58
CA SER A 90 -26.69 -4.18 7.88
C SER A 90 -27.15 -3.00 8.74
N ASP A 91 -27.12 -3.16 10.07
CA ASP A 91 -27.57 -2.14 11.03
C ASP A 91 -26.37 -1.48 11.74
N TRP A 92 -25.15 -1.90 11.43
CA TRP A 92 -23.95 -1.33 12.04
C TRP A 92 -23.77 0.12 11.60
N GLN A 93 -23.49 0.98 12.58
CA GLN A 93 -23.23 2.38 12.37
C GLN A 93 -22.13 2.85 13.32
N VAL A 94 -21.39 3.88 12.90
CA VAL A 94 -20.45 4.57 13.76
C VAL A 94 -21.19 5.15 14.97
N LYS A 95 -20.80 4.74 16.18
CA LYS A 95 -21.41 5.18 17.42
C LYS A 95 -21.06 6.64 17.75
N GLU A 96 -22.00 7.32 18.36
CA GLU A 96 -21.75 8.65 18.92
C GLU A 96 -20.75 8.55 20.09
N ASN A 97 -19.75 9.43 20.11
CA ASN A 97 -18.68 9.49 21.13
C ASN A 97 -17.76 8.26 21.21
N ALA A 98 -17.78 7.38 20.21
CA ALA A 98 -16.84 6.25 20.06
C ALA A 98 -16.40 6.12 18.59
N ASN A 99 -16.09 7.27 17.98
CA ASN A 99 -15.89 7.45 16.55
C ASN A 99 -14.44 7.79 16.17
N ASP A 100 -13.49 7.65 17.09
CA ASP A 100 -12.08 7.95 16.84
C ASP A 100 -11.32 6.73 16.30
N LEU A 101 -10.63 6.94 15.19
CA LEU A 101 -9.74 5.99 14.53
C LEU A 101 -8.39 6.67 14.33
N THR A 102 -7.38 6.23 15.07
CA THR A 102 -6.01 6.70 14.93
C THR A 102 -5.13 5.62 14.32
N MET A 103 -4.44 5.97 13.24
CA MET A 103 -3.45 5.15 12.55
C MET A 103 -2.08 5.74 12.80
N SER A 104 -1.22 5.04 13.53
CA SER A 104 0.17 5.44 13.80
C SER A 104 1.14 4.56 13.01
N PHE A 105 2.08 5.17 12.28
CA PHE A 105 3.07 4.46 11.47
C PHE A 105 4.38 5.24 11.42
N THR A 106 5.43 4.60 10.92
CA THR A 106 6.73 5.24 10.71
C THR A 106 6.91 5.50 9.22
N ASN A 107 7.13 6.74 8.82
CA ASN A 107 7.37 7.09 7.42
C ASN A 107 8.76 6.61 6.96
N ARG A 108 9.06 6.76 5.66
CA ARG A 108 10.37 6.36 5.09
C ARG A 108 11.57 7.15 5.62
N SER A 109 11.34 8.30 6.23
CA SER A 109 12.38 9.09 6.92
C SER A 109 12.66 8.61 8.34
N GLY A 110 11.91 7.62 8.84
CA GLY A 110 12.02 7.11 10.21
C GLY A 110 11.22 7.93 11.23
N GLU A 111 10.39 8.87 10.79
CA GLU A 111 9.57 9.70 11.67
C GLU A 111 8.23 9.04 11.94
N THR A 112 7.72 9.18 13.16
CA THR A 112 6.39 8.69 13.50
C THR A 112 5.33 9.68 13.03
N GLU A 113 4.40 9.21 12.22
CA GLU A 113 3.25 9.96 11.76
C GLU A 113 1.96 9.34 12.29
N LYS A 114 0.94 10.20 12.41
CA LYS A 114 -0.40 9.80 12.84
C LYS A 114 -1.43 10.37 11.88
N ILE A 115 -2.36 9.52 11.48
CA ILE A 115 -3.60 9.93 10.82
C ILE A 115 -4.71 9.74 11.85
N GLN A 116 -5.40 10.83 12.19
CA GLN A 116 -6.50 10.81 13.12
C GLN A 116 -7.80 11.08 12.34
N ILE A 117 -8.70 10.10 12.37
CA ILE A 117 -10.02 10.17 11.74
C ILE A 117 -11.05 10.23 12.86
N ASN A 118 -11.83 11.30 12.90
CA ASN A 118 -13.05 11.35 13.71
C ASN A 118 -14.22 11.03 12.78
N ALA A 119 -14.60 9.76 12.71
CA ALA A 119 -15.67 9.29 11.85
C ALA A 119 -16.98 10.01 12.18
N LYS A 120 -17.86 10.17 11.20
CA LYS A 120 -19.15 10.80 11.45
C LYS A 120 -20.12 9.78 12.05
N ALA A 121 -20.71 10.12 13.19
CA ALA A 121 -21.67 9.25 13.87
C ALA A 121 -22.90 9.00 12.97
N GLY A 122 -23.37 7.75 12.97
CA GLY A 122 -24.48 7.29 12.12
C GLY A 122 -24.08 6.85 10.72
N ASP A 123 -22.84 7.10 10.27
CA ASP A 123 -22.35 6.58 9.00
C ASP A 123 -22.25 5.04 9.06
N ASP A 124 -22.61 4.37 7.97
CA ASP A 124 -22.39 2.93 7.80
C ASP A 124 -20.92 2.61 7.45
N ILE A 125 -20.60 1.33 7.24
CA ILE A 125 -19.21 0.88 7.03
C ILE A 125 -18.65 1.35 5.67
N GLU A 126 -19.49 1.45 4.64
CA GLU A 126 -19.14 1.94 3.32
C GLU A 126 -18.95 3.47 3.30
N GLU A 127 -19.83 4.20 3.97
CA GLU A 127 -19.72 5.63 4.21
C GLU A 127 -18.47 5.95 5.04
N LEU A 128 -18.18 5.17 6.07
CA LEU A 128 -16.93 5.28 6.83
C LEU A 128 -15.70 5.09 5.95
N ALA A 129 -15.68 4.05 5.10
CA ALA A 129 -14.56 3.83 4.18
C ALA A 129 -14.37 5.02 3.22
N THR A 130 -15.48 5.56 2.69
CA THR A 130 -15.47 6.76 1.85
C THR A 130 -14.97 7.98 2.61
N TYR A 131 -15.40 8.14 3.85
CA TYR A 131 -14.97 9.23 4.72
C TYR A 131 -13.46 9.18 4.98
N ILE A 132 -12.91 8.01 5.32
CA ILE A 132 -11.47 7.81 5.52
C ILE A 132 -10.68 8.22 4.28
N ASN A 133 -11.10 7.76 3.09
CA ASN A 133 -10.47 8.13 1.82
C ASN A 133 -10.54 9.65 1.53
N GLY A 134 -11.57 10.33 2.02
CA GLY A 134 -11.69 11.79 1.89
C GLY A 134 -10.85 12.59 2.87
N GLN A 135 -10.35 11.98 3.95
CA GLN A 135 -9.55 12.66 4.97
C GLN A 135 -8.03 12.53 4.76
N THR A 136 -7.58 11.52 4.01
CA THR A 136 -6.15 11.28 3.80
C THR A 136 -5.89 10.58 2.48
N ASP A 137 -4.82 11.02 1.81
CA ASP A 137 -4.33 10.37 0.59
C ASP A 137 -3.34 9.22 0.89
N LYS A 138 -2.95 9.02 2.16
CA LYS A 138 -1.91 8.06 2.55
C LYS A 138 -2.41 6.63 2.67
N VAL A 139 -3.71 6.45 2.84
CA VAL A 139 -4.34 5.14 2.90
C VAL A 139 -5.52 5.06 1.96
N THR A 140 -5.83 3.84 1.53
CA THR A 140 -7.06 3.53 0.82
C THR A 140 -7.89 2.61 1.70
N ALA A 141 -9.09 3.06 2.04
CA ALA A 141 -10.11 2.30 2.75
C ALA A 141 -11.13 1.71 1.75
N SER A 142 -11.60 0.50 2.02
CA SER A 142 -12.65 -0.19 1.25
C SER A 142 -13.39 -1.18 2.14
N VAL A 143 -14.51 -1.72 1.67
CA VAL A 143 -15.28 -2.75 2.39
C VAL A 143 -15.34 -3.99 1.52
N ASN A 144 -15.07 -5.17 2.10
CA ASN A 144 -15.17 -6.43 1.38
C ASN A 144 -16.62 -6.96 1.33
N GLU A 145 -16.85 -8.03 0.56
CA GLU A 145 -18.16 -8.68 0.44
C GLU A 145 -18.75 -9.22 1.77
N LYS A 146 -17.95 -9.26 2.84
CA LYS A 146 -18.35 -9.72 4.18
C LYS A 146 -18.66 -8.55 5.13
N GLY A 147 -18.71 -7.31 4.65
CA GLY A 147 -18.95 -6.12 5.47
C GLY A 147 -17.78 -5.75 6.39
N GLN A 148 -16.55 -6.13 6.03
CA GLN A 148 -15.36 -5.79 6.83
C GLN A 148 -14.62 -4.62 6.19
N LEU A 149 -14.31 -3.60 6.99
CA LEU A 149 -13.40 -2.52 6.58
C LEU A 149 -12.01 -3.08 6.28
N GLN A 150 -11.45 -2.66 5.17
CA GLN A 150 -10.09 -2.95 4.74
C GLN A 150 -9.35 -1.63 4.56
N ILE A 151 -8.12 -1.56 5.05
CA ILE A 151 -7.25 -0.40 4.88
C ILE A 151 -5.95 -0.87 4.24
N PHE A 152 -5.56 -0.21 3.16
CA PHE A 152 -4.28 -0.42 2.50
C PHE A 152 -3.43 0.84 2.62
N MET A 153 -2.16 0.69 2.95
CA MET A 153 -1.17 1.75 2.89
C MET A 153 -0.05 1.34 1.97
N ALA A 154 0.23 2.17 0.97
CA ALA A 154 1.33 1.96 0.06
C ALA A 154 2.65 1.99 0.82
N GLY A 155 3.56 1.09 0.48
CA GLY A 155 4.86 1.01 1.15
C GLY A 155 5.73 2.23 0.89
N GLU A 156 5.43 3.06 -0.10
CA GLU A 156 6.09 4.36 -0.26
C GLU A 156 5.78 5.35 0.89
N GLU A 157 4.63 5.21 1.56
CA GLU A 157 4.23 6.06 2.68
C GLU A 157 4.80 5.59 4.03
N THR A 158 5.21 4.32 4.14
CA THR A 158 5.61 3.72 5.42
C THR A 158 6.87 2.87 5.33
N ALA A 159 7.66 2.86 6.40
CA ALA A 159 8.79 1.96 6.59
C ALA A 159 8.40 0.67 7.34
N GLY A 160 7.14 0.51 7.74
CA GLY A 160 6.67 -0.64 8.50
C GLY A 160 5.16 -0.72 8.67
N THR A 161 4.72 -1.48 9.66
CA THR A 161 3.30 -1.71 9.92
C THR A 161 2.64 -0.50 10.59
N ILE A 162 1.38 -0.25 10.25
CA ILE A 162 0.45 0.62 10.97
C ILE A 162 0.02 -0.03 12.28
N SER A 163 -0.02 0.77 13.33
CA SER A 163 -0.69 0.48 14.61
C SER A 163 -2.00 1.26 14.68
N PHE A 164 -3.07 0.57 15.07
CA PHE A 164 -4.42 1.14 15.19
C PHE A 164 -4.77 1.38 16.65
N SER A 165 -5.37 2.52 16.96
CA SER A 165 -5.86 2.88 18.30
C SER A 165 -7.10 3.76 18.21
N GLY A 166 -7.83 3.88 19.31
CA GLY A 166 -9.10 4.61 19.39
C GLY A 166 -10.28 3.67 19.59
N ASP A 167 -11.43 4.22 19.92
CA ASP A 167 -12.62 3.44 20.26
C ASP A 167 -13.16 2.72 19.03
N LEU A 168 -13.25 3.40 17.88
CA LEU A 168 -13.71 2.81 16.62
C LEU A 168 -12.73 1.72 16.13
N ALA A 169 -11.42 1.95 16.27
CA ALA A 169 -10.41 0.97 15.92
C ALA A 169 -10.51 -0.31 16.77
N SER A 170 -10.80 -0.14 18.06
CA SER A 170 -10.94 -1.23 19.02
C SER A 170 -12.22 -2.02 18.77
N GLU A 171 -13.32 -1.35 18.43
CA GLU A 171 -14.58 -1.99 18.04
C GLU A 171 -14.43 -2.82 16.75
N LEU A 172 -13.82 -2.24 15.71
CA LEU A 172 -13.61 -2.94 14.44
C LEU A 172 -12.56 -4.05 14.55
N GLY A 173 -11.67 -4.00 15.56
CA GLY A 173 -10.62 -4.99 15.76
C GLY A 173 -9.68 -5.07 14.57
N MET A 174 -9.15 -3.92 14.12
CA MET A 174 -8.27 -3.86 12.94
C MET A 174 -7.02 -4.72 13.15
N SER A 175 -6.76 -5.63 12.20
CA SER A 175 -5.60 -6.53 12.25
C SER A 175 -4.86 -6.56 10.92
N LEU A 176 -3.54 -6.78 10.99
CA LEU A 176 -2.71 -6.94 9.80
C LEU A 176 -3.16 -8.19 9.05
N LYS A 177 -3.61 -8.01 7.80
CA LYS A 177 -3.90 -9.11 6.89
C LYS A 177 -2.61 -9.65 6.26
N GLY A 178 -1.70 -8.76 5.88
CA GLY A 178 -0.42 -9.12 5.30
C GLY A 178 0.29 -7.98 4.58
N TYR A 179 1.44 -8.32 3.99
CA TYR A 179 2.16 -7.49 3.06
C TYR A 179 1.79 -7.93 1.63
N ASP A 180 1.24 -6.99 0.87
CA ASP A 180 0.87 -7.19 -0.53
C ASP A 180 1.86 -6.39 -1.39
N ALA A 181 2.57 -7.07 -2.28
CA ALA A 181 3.46 -6.50 -3.26
C ALA A 181 2.98 -6.82 -4.66
N VAL A 182 3.46 -6.09 -5.66
CA VAL A 182 3.15 -6.36 -7.07
C VAL A 182 3.44 -7.83 -7.41
N ASN A 183 4.48 -8.41 -6.81
CA ASN A 183 4.84 -9.82 -6.97
C ASN A 183 3.78 -10.83 -6.45
N ASN A 184 2.98 -10.48 -5.42
CA ASN A 184 2.02 -11.39 -4.81
C ASN A 184 0.55 -10.98 -5.04
N LEU A 185 0.31 -9.98 -5.90
CA LEU A 185 -1.03 -9.57 -6.32
C LEU A 185 -1.76 -10.76 -6.97
N ASN A 186 -2.81 -11.18 -6.29
CA ASN A 186 -3.74 -12.18 -6.81
C ASN A 186 -4.96 -11.45 -7.40
N ILE A 187 -5.20 -11.64 -8.70
CA ILE A 187 -6.32 -11.06 -9.43
C ILE A 187 -7.40 -12.08 -9.80
N THR A 188 -7.31 -13.33 -9.31
CA THR A 188 -8.30 -14.40 -9.54
C THR A 188 -9.50 -14.38 -8.61
#